data_AF-A0AAP5Q4A8-F1
#
_entry.id   AF-A0AAP5Q4A8-F1
#
_cell.length_a   1.000
_cell.length_b   1.000
_cell.length_c   1.000
_cell.angle_alpha   90.00
_cell.angle_beta   90.00
_cell.angle_gamma   90.00
#
_symmetry.space_group_name_H-M   'P 1'
#
loop_
_entity.id
_entity.type
_entity.pdbx_description
1 polymer ?
#
loop_
_entity_poly.entity_id
_entity_poly.type
_entity_poly.pdbx_seq_one_letter_code
_entity_poly.pdbx_strand_id
1 'polypeptide(L)'
;MPDLHWTIPVARWSSWPAAASVAPDIGFIEPIVRRRLSTLSKAALKVAHDCVAQDEARVVFASRHGELRRTTDILRQISAGEPVSPTAFSLSVLNAMTGVFGIARDDRSAASAISAGAQTLGYALLEAYAQYATQPGSPVLLVYADEPADPAYGTIEDEVQGGAVAILLNGEAAAGQLACTLSGAGERAAGEAAETVQLANPASEAGAEESFATQSQALLHCLETGKPVVWQGAGATWHWRWHEQAA
;
A
#
# COMPACT_ATOMS: atom_id res chain seq x y z
N MET A 1 10.92 -19.22 10.41
CA MET A 1 9.57 -18.78 10.83
C MET A 1 8.56 -19.58 10.01
N PRO A 2 7.43 -20.07 10.52
CA PRO A 2 6.47 -20.80 9.68
C PRO A 2 6.02 -19.91 8.51
N ASP A 3 5.77 -20.51 7.35
CA ASP A 3 5.20 -19.82 6.20
C ASP A 3 3.88 -19.17 6.62
N LEU A 4 3.79 -17.85 6.46
CA LEU A 4 2.61 -17.10 6.86
C LEU A 4 1.60 -17.14 5.72
N HIS A 5 0.40 -17.66 6.00
CA HIS A 5 -0.68 -17.78 5.03
C HIS A 5 -1.97 -17.14 5.56
N TRP A 6 -2.63 -16.35 4.73
CA TRP A 6 -3.90 -15.71 5.06
C TRP A 6 -4.75 -15.49 3.82
N THR A 7 -6.07 -15.39 4.03
CA THR A 7 -7.05 -15.10 2.98
C THR A 7 -7.99 -14.01 3.47
N ILE A 8 -8.22 -12.99 2.65
CA ILE A 8 -9.12 -11.88 2.94
C ILE A 8 -10.31 -11.87 1.99
N PRO A 9 -11.54 -11.65 2.48
CA PRO A 9 -12.69 -11.42 1.62
C PRO A 9 -12.64 -9.97 1.10
N VAL A 10 -12.58 -9.79 -0.21
CA VAL A 10 -12.52 -8.48 -0.84
C VAL A 10 -13.88 -8.15 -1.41
N ALA A 11 -14.53 -7.11 -0.87
CA ALA A 11 -15.80 -6.61 -1.37
C ALA A 11 -15.61 -5.68 -2.57
N ARG A 12 -14.58 -4.83 -2.52
CA ARG A 12 -14.24 -3.91 -3.60
C ARG A 12 -12.77 -3.58 -3.56
N TRP A 13 -12.22 -3.19 -4.69
CA TRP A 13 -10.94 -2.52 -4.78
C TRP A 13 -11.00 -1.36 -5.79
N SER A 14 -10.09 -0.41 -5.67
CA SER A 14 -9.93 0.73 -6.57
C SER A 14 -8.46 1.07 -6.71
N SER A 15 -8.04 1.59 -7.86
CA SER A 15 -6.64 1.98 -8.09
C SER A 15 -6.55 3.33 -8.80
N TRP A 16 -5.43 4.01 -8.57
CA TRP A 16 -5.05 5.23 -9.25
C TRP A 16 -3.63 5.09 -9.79
N PRO A 17 -3.42 5.14 -11.12
CA PRO A 17 -2.11 4.87 -11.70
C PRO A 17 -1.16 6.05 -11.54
N ALA A 18 0.14 5.75 -11.44
CA ALA A 18 1.23 6.76 -11.47
C ALA A 18 1.13 7.70 -12.67
N ALA A 19 0.83 7.14 -13.84
CA ALA A 19 0.83 7.83 -15.12
C ALA A 19 -0.49 8.57 -15.44
N ALA A 20 -1.37 8.77 -14.44
CA ALA A 20 -2.62 9.49 -14.64
C ALA A 20 -2.36 10.92 -15.15
N SER A 21 -2.93 11.25 -16.31
CA SER A 21 -2.80 12.58 -16.93
C SER A 21 -3.70 13.65 -16.32
N VAL A 22 -4.72 13.22 -15.57
CA VAL A 22 -5.69 14.08 -14.89
C VAL A 22 -5.50 13.94 -13.39
N ALA A 23 -5.69 15.02 -12.64
CA ALA A 23 -5.65 14.95 -11.17
C ALA A 23 -6.86 14.17 -10.62
N PRO A 24 -6.71 13.43 -9.51
CA PRO A 24 -7.84 12.75 -8.87
C PRO A 24 -8.93 13.76 -8.46
N ASP A 25 -10.17 13.47 -8.85
CA ASP A 25 -11.32 14.28 -8.39
C ASP A 25 -11.66 13.93 -6.94
N ILE A 26 -11.31 14.85 -6.03
CA ILE A 26 -11.59 14.73 -4.60
C ILE A 26 -12.63 15.77 -4.14
N GLY A 27 -13.65 16.03 -4.95
CA GLY A 27 -14.73 16.98 -4.65
C GLY A 27 -15.41 16.81 -3.28
N PHE A 28 -15.39 15.59 -2.72
CA PHE A 28 -15.91 15.25 -1.39
C PHE A 28 -15.08 15.80 -0.22
N ILE A 29 -13.85 16.27 -0.47
CA ILE A 29 -13.03 16.95 0.54
C ILE A 29 -13.29 18.45 0.50
N GLU A 30 -13.36 19.12 1.65
CA GLU A 30 -13.57 20.57 1.69
C GLU A 30 -12.51 21.36 0.90
N PRO A 31 -12.90 22.43 0.16
CA PRO A 31 -11.99 23.18 -0.70
C PRO A 31 -10.68 23.66 -0.04
N ILE A 32 -10.74 24.08 1.22
CA ILE A 32 -9.56 24.58 1.95
C ILE A 32 -8.59 23.44 2.30
N VAL A 33 -9.10 22.27 2.65
CA VAL A 33 -8.30 21.07 2.92
C VAL A 33 -7.69 20.58 1.61
N ARG A 34 -8.47 20.49 0.52
CA ARG A 34 -7.99 20.06 -0.81
C ARG A 34 -6.76 20.82 -1.30
N ARG A 35 -6.70 22.12 -1.03
CA ARG A 35 -5.59 23.00 -1.44
C ARG A 35 -4.27 22.70 -0.69
N ARG A 36 -4.33 22.04 0.46
CA ARG A 36 -3.17 21.72 1.32
C ARG A 36 -2.59 20.32 1.06
N LEU A 37 -3.34 19.46 0.38
CA LEU A 37 -2.97 18.07 0.11
C LEU A 37 -1.94 17.93 -1.02
N SER A 38 -1.03 16.99 -0.85
CA SER A 38 -0.07 16.54 -1.87
C SER A 38 -0.78 15.75 -2.99
N THR A 39 -0.10 15.49 -4.10
CA THR A 39 -0.63 14.61 -5.16
C THR A 39 -0.86 13.19 -4.63
N LEU A 40 0.08 12.67 -3.84
CA LEU A 40 -0.04 11.40 -3.13
C LEU A 40 -1.31 11.33 -2.29
N SER A 41 -1.51 12.31 -1.41
CA SER A 41 -2.69 12.39 -0.54
C SER A 41 -4.00 12.42 -1.35
N LYS A 42 -4.03 13.16 -2.46
CA LYS A 42 -5.22 13.23 -3.33
C LYS A 42 -5.53 11.88 -3.98
N ALA A 43 -4.51 11.17 -4.48
CA ALA A 43 -4.68 9.84 -5.08
C ALA A 43 -5.19 8.82 -4.05
N ALA A 44 -4.57 8.81 -2.86
CA ALA A 44 -4.98 7.96 -1.75
C ALA A 44 -6.43 8.21 -1.31
N LEU A 45 -6.85 9.49 -1.14
CA LEU A 45 -8.22 9.83 -0.79
C LEU A 45 -9.20 9.39 -1.88
N LYS A 46 -8.84 9.54 -3.16
CA LYS A 46 -9.68 9.14 -4.28
C LYS A 46 -9.97 7.64 -4.27
N VAL A 47 -8.93 6.82 -4.21
CA VAL A 47 -9.11 5.35 -4.21
C VAL A 47 -9.86 4.90 -2.96
N ALA A 48 -9.58 5.52 -1.80
CA ALA A 48 -10.28 5.23 -0.56
C ALA A 48 -11.79 5.53 -0.66
N HIS A 49 -12.14 6.71 -1.19
CA HIS A 49 -13.53 7.14 -1.36
C HIS A 49 -14.30 6.25 -2.33
N ASP A 50 -13.72 5.94 -3.49
CA ASP A 50 -14.34 5.06 -4.48
C ASP A 50 -14.54 3.63 -3.94
N CYS A 51 -13.58 3.17 -3.13
CA CYS A 51 -13.57 1.81 -2.61
C CYS A 51 -14.57 1.63 -1.46
N VAL A 52 -14.58 2.53 -0.47
CA VAL A 52 -15.44 2.40 0.72
C VAL A 52 -16.89 2.81 0.48
N ALA A 53 -17.16 3.65 -0.54
CA ALA A 53 -18.47 4.29 -0.74
C ALA A 53 -19.03 4.93 0.54
N GLN A 54 -20.10 4.37 1.12
CA GLN A 54 -20.83 4.93 2.25
C GLN A 54 -20.59 4.16 3.56
N ASP A 55 -19.82 3.07 3.54
CA ASP A 55 -19.65 2.20 4.70
C ASP A 55 -18.68 2.82 5.73
N GLU A 56 -19.02 2.79 7.01
CA GLU A 56 -18.01 3.03 8.06
C GLU A 56 -17.00 1.88 8.03
N ALA A 57 -15.71 2.22 8.07
CA ALA A 57 -14.66 1.22 7.97
C ALA A 57 -13.44 1.61 8.79
N ARG A 58 -12.85 0.62 9.46
CA ARG A 58 -11.52 0.77 10.04
C ARG A 58 -10.51 0.97 8.91
N VAL A 59 -9.56 1.87 9.07
CA VAL A 59 -8.63 2.23 7.99
C VAL A 59 -7.21 1.79 8.30
N VAL A 60 -6.59 1.08 7.36
CA VAL A 60 -5.15 0.83 7.35
C VAL A 60 -4.56 1.66 6.21
N PHE A 61 -3.93 2.79 6.52
CA PHE A 61 -3.15 3.52 5.52
C PHE A 61 -1.73 2.98 5.45
N ALA A 62 -1.16 2.89 4.26
CA ALA A 62 0.17 2.35 4.07
C ALA A 62 0.94 3.11 3.00
N SER A 63 2.20 3.42 3.29
CA SER A 63 3.11 4.07 2.37
C SER A 63 4.55 3.79 2.79
N ARG A 64 5.41 3.43 1.84
CA ARG A 64 6.85 3.23 2.11
C ARG A 64 7.46 4.55 2.53
N HIS A 65 7.24 5.61 1.75
CA HIS A 65 7.86 6.90 1.96
C HIS A 65 6.95 7.92 2.65
N GLY A 66 5.63 7.73 2.61
CA GLY A 66 4.66 8.68 3.17
C GLY A 66 4.79 10.06 2.52
N GLU A 67 4.64 11.11 3.32
CA GLU A 67 4.78 12.50 2.86
C GLU A 67 6.26 12.93 2.80
N LEU A 68 7.10 12.10 2.17
CA LEU A 68 8.56 12.31 2.11
C LEU A 68 8.89 13.64 1.44
N ARG A 69 8.30 13.95 0.28
CA ARG A 69 8.50 15.24 -0.41
C ARG A 69 8.28 16.43 0.52
N ARG A 70 7.17 16.42 1.26
CA ARG A 70 6.84 17.47 2.23
C ARG A 70 7.85 17.52 3.37
N THR A 71 8.29 16.37 3.86
CA THR A 71 9.31 16.26 4.90
C THR A 71 10.65 16.82 4.42
N THR A 72 11.06 16.51 3.18
CA THR A 72 12.26 17.08 2.55
C THR A 72 12.21 18.59 2.48
N ASP A 73 11.07 19.16 2.08
CA ASP A 73 10.90 20.61 1.99
C ASP A 73 10.97 21.28 3.37
N ILE A 74 10.41 20.65 4.41
CA ILE A 74 10.57 21.10 5.81
C ILE A 74 12.04 21.09 6.22
N LEU A 75 12.78 20.02 5.91
CA LEU A 75 14.22 19.93 6.23
C LEU A 75 15.04 21.00 5.50
N ARG A 76 14.70 21.31 4.24
CA ARG A 76 15.32 22.40 3.47
C ARG A 76 15.06 23.76 4.14
N GLN A 77 13.83 24.04 4.56
CA GLN A 77 13.48 25.27 5.28
C GLN A 77 14.29 25.42 6.57
N ILE A 78 14.36 24.35 7.39
CA ILE A 78 15.15 24.35 8.63
C ILE A 78 16.62 24.64 8.34
N SER A 79 17.20 23.98 7.32
CA SER A 79 18.59 24.19 6.91
C SER A 79 18.86 25.63 6.46
N ALA A 80 17.89 26.28 5.82
CA ALA A 80 17.96 27.68 5.38
C ALA A 80 17.67 28.70 6.51
N GLY A 81 17.33 28.25 7.73
CA GLY A 81 16.92 29.13 8.83
C GLY A 81 15.53 29.76 8.63
N GLU A 82 14.70 29.16 7.76
CA GLU A 82 13.35 29.61 7.46
C GLU A 82 12.33 29.03 8.46
N PRO A 83 11.23 29.75 8.76
CA PRO A 83 10.18 29.23 9.63
C PRO A 83 9.43 28.07 8.96
N VAL A 84 9.23 26.99 9.71
CA VAL A 84 8.44 25.84 9.27
C VAL A 84 6.95 26.17 9.34
N SER A 85 6.21 25.91 8.26
CA SER A 85 4.75 26.04 8.25
C SER A 85 4.08 25.03 9.18
N PRO A 86 3.25 25.46 10.16
CA PRO A 86 2.53 24.54 11.04
C PRO A 86 1.61 23.58 10.27
N THR A 87 1.01 24.05 9.17
CA THR A 87 0.17 23.21 8.32
C THR A 87 0.99 22.17 7.57
N ALA A 88 2.16 22.55 7.04
CA ALA A 88 3.04 21.59 6.38
C ALA A 88 3.52 20.52 7.36
N PHE A 89 3.95 20.92 8.55
CA PHE A 89 4.35 19.98 9.60
C PHE A 89 3.22 19.04 10.02
N SER A 90 2.00 19.55 10.21
CA SER A 90 0.85 18.70 10.58
C SER A 90 0.48 17.66 9.52
N LEU A 91 0.81 17.93 8.25
CA LEU A 91 0.54 17.04 7.12
C LEU A 91 1.74 16.19 6.73
N SER A 92 2.88 16.26 7.43
CA SER A 92 4.08 15.46 7.10
C SER A 92 4.12 14.09 7.77
N VAL A 93 3.24 13.85 8.75
CA VAL A 93 3.15 12.56 9.44
C VAL A 93 2.46 11.51 8.57
N LEU A 94 2.90 10.26 8.66
CA LEU A 94 2.38 9.15 7.84
C LEU A 94 0.86 8.96 7.99
N ASN A 95 0.32 9.20 9.19
CA ASN A 95 -1.09 9.06 9.51
C ASN A 95 -1.94 10.31 9.18
N ALA A 96 -1.37 11.37 8.58
CA ALA A 96 -2.15 12.56 8.22
C ALA A 96 -3.35 12.21 7.33
N MET A 97 -3.15 11.25 6.43
CA MET A 97 -4.15 10.75 5.51
C MET A 97 -5.37 10.12 6.19
N THR A 98 -5.16 9.32 7.24
CA THR A 98 -6.28 8.71 7.96
C THR A 98 -7.09 9.77 8.70
N GLY A 99 -6.43 10.78 9.27
CA GLY A 99 -7.09 11.91 9.92
C GLY A 99 -7.93 12.74 8.93
N VAL A 100 -7.37 13.09 7.77
CA VAL A 100 -8.10 13.83 6.73
C VAL A 100 -9.31 13.05 6.23
N PHE A 101 -9.16 11.74 5.99
CA PHE A 101 -10.24 10.89 5.49
C PHE A 101 -11.36 10.73 6.52
N GLY A 102 -11.03 10.46 7.79
CA GLY A 102 -12.01 10.33 8.86
C GLY A 102 -12.80 11.63 9.09
N ILE A 103 -12.12 12.78 9.14
CA ILE A 103 -12.76 14.10 9.29
C ILE A 103 -13.73 14.38 8.13
N ALA A 104 -13.32 14.09 6.89
CA ALA A 104 -14.16 14.35 5.72
C ALA A 104 -15.43 13.47 5.67
N ARG A 105 -15.43 12.34 6.37
CA ARG A 105 -16.54 11.40 6.43
C ARG A 105 -17.35 11.44 7.73
N ASP A 106 -16.89 12.21 8.72
CA ASP A 106 -17.32 12.10 10.13
C ASP A 106 -17.25 10.65 10.66
N ASP A 107 -16.27 9.87 10.16
CA ASP A 107 -16.06 8.48 10.54
C ASP A 107 -14.98 8.40 11.63
N ARG A 108 -15.34 7.83 12.79
CA ARG A 108 -14.49 7.69 13.97
C ARG A 108 -13.98 6.27 14.18
N SER A 109 -14.13 5.41 13.19
CA SER A 109 -13.58 4.06 13.19
C SER A 109 -12.07 4.08 13.41
N ALA A 110 -11.54 2.98 13.95
CA ALA A 110 -10.11 2.86 14.23
C ALA A 110 -9.28 3.05 12.94
N ALA A 111 -8.15 3.74 13.07
CA ALA A 111 -7.24 3.97 11.95
C ALA A 111 -5.79 3.72 12.35
N SER A 112 -5.04 3.04 11.49
CA SER A 112 -3.60 2.80 11.62
C SER A 112 -2.84 3.23 10.37
N ALA A 113 -1.53 3.41 10.51
CA ALA A 113 -0.64 3.80 9.42
C ALA A 113 0.63 2.93 9.44
N ILE A 114 0.98 2.32 8.30
CA ILE A 114 2.05 1.33 8.17
C ILE A 114 3.11 1.77 7.15
N SER A 115 4.37 1.59 7.52
CA SER A 115 5.52 1.63 6.62
C SER A 115 6.46 0.48 6.97
N ALA A 116 6.86 -0.31 5.97
CA ALA A 116 7.73 -1.49 6.11
C ALA A 116 8.65 -1.66 4.90
N GLY A 117 9.18 -0.55 4.36
CA GLY A 117 10.07 -0.58 3.19
C GLY A 117 9.37 -1.06 1.92
N ALA A 118 10.07 -1.80 1.07
CA ALA A 118 9.51 -2.38 -0.17
C ALA A 118 8.37 -3.38 0.10
N GLN A 119 8.25 -3.90 1.32
CA GLN A 119 7.21 -4.86 1.73
C GLN A 119 5.98 -4.20 2.35
N THR A 120 5.87 -2.87 2.29
CA THR A 120 4.80 -2.09 2.96
C THR A 120 3.40 -2.59 2.60
N LEU A 121 3.12 -2.85 1.32
CA LEU A 121 1.80 -3.29 0.88
C LEU A 121 1.44 -4.66 1.44
N GLY A 122 2.35 -5.63 1.38
CA GLY A 122 2.14 -6.98 1.91
C GLY A 122 1.91 -7.00 3.41
N TYR A 123 2.69 -6.23 4.19
CA TYR A 123 2.49 -6.13 5.63
C TYR A 123 1.23 -5.33 6.00
N ALA A 124 0.82 -4.35 5.19
CA ALA A 124 -0.42 -3.64 5.41
C ALA A 124 -1.66 -4.51 5.11
N LEU A 125 -1.59 -5.40 4.11
CA LEU A 125 -2.60 -6.43 3.87
C LEU A 125 -2.68 -7.41 5.05
N LEU A 126 -1.54 -7.80 5.63
CA LEU A 126 -1.50 -8.63 6.83
C LEU A 126 -2.16 -7.93 8.04
N GLU A 127 -1.90 -6.65 8.26
CA GLU A 127 -2.59 -5.87 9.29
C GLU A 127 -4.10 -5.83 9.03
N ALA A 128 -4.52 -5.55 7.79
CA ALA A 128 -5.94 -5.51 7.44
C ALA A 128 -6.62 -6.87 7.69
N TYR A 129 -5.93 -7.98 7.35
CA TYR A 129 -6.35 -9.33 7.69
C TYR A 129 -6.49 -9.53 9.20
N ALA A 130 -5.48 -9.13 10.00
CA ALA A 130 -5.50 -9.30 11.46
C ALA A 130 -6.66 -8.52 12.11
N GLN A 131 -6.91 -7.28 11.67
CA GLN A 131 -8.04 -6.48 12.10
C GLN A 131 -9.38 -7.12 11.70
N TYR A 132 -9.50 -7.60 10.46
CA TYR A 132 -10.70 -8.27 9.97
C TYR A 132 -10.97 -9.58 10.74
N ALA A 133 -9.97 -10.45 10.89
CA ALA A 133 -10.09 -11.72 11.60
C ALA A 133 -10.51 -11.55 13.07
N THR A 134 -10.06 -10.47 13.72
CA THR A 134 -10.44 -10.15 15.11
C THR A 134 -11.89 -9.65 15.20
N GLN A 135 -12.40 -8.96 14.18
CA GLN A 135 -13.76 -8.41 14.15
C GLN A 135 -14.38 -8.49 12.74
N PRO A 136 -14.84 -9.67 12.27
CA PRO A 136 -15.26 -9.88 10.89
C PRO A 136 -16.48 -9.05 10.46
N GLY A 137 -17.34 -8.65 11.42
CA GLY A 137 -18.51 -7.80 11.17
C GLY A 137 -18.21 -6.30 11.05
N SER A 138 -16.94 -5.89 11.12
CA SER A 138 -16.51 -4.51 10.94
C SER A 138 -15.59 -4.40 9.73
N PRO A 139 -16.01 -3.73 8.64
CA PRO A 139 -15.21 -3.58 7.44
C PRO A 139 -13.84 -2.95 7.72
N VAL A 140 -12.84 -3.37 6.93
CA VAL A 140 -11.48 -2.80 6.98
C VAL A 140 -11.11 -2.30 5.59
N LEU A 141 -10.80 -1.01 5.48
CA LEU A 141 -10.29 -0.39 4.27
C LEU A 141 -8.77 -0.29 4.34
N LEU A 142 -8.09 -1.07 3.52
CA LEU A 142 -6.67 -0.85 3.24
C LEU A 142 -6.53 0.21 2.17
N VAL A 143 -5.65 1.18 2.38
CA VAL A 143 -5.25 2.19 1.39
C VAL A 143 -3.74 2.22 1.32
N TYR A 144 -3.16 1.77 0.21
CA TYR A 144 -1.74 1.92 -0.07
C TYR A 144 -1.53 3.03 -1.11
N ALA A 145 -0.62 3.95 -0.83
CA ALA A 145 -0.21 4.96 -1.80
C ALA A 145 1.26 5.30 -1.61
N ASP A 146 1.99 5.46 -2.71
CA ASP A 146 3.38 5.88 -2.69
C ASP A 146 3.70 6.80 -3.85
N GLU A 147 4.80 7.54 -3.69
CA GLU A 147 5.47 8.26 -4.77
C GLU A 147 6.99 8.09 -4.63
N PRO A 148 7.76 8.21 -5.73
CA PRO A 148 9.21 8.05 -5.67
C PRO A 148 9.84 9.02 -4.66
N ALA A 149 10.87 8.56 -3.96
CA ALA A 149 11.65 9.43 -3.09
C ALA A 149 12.32 10.58 -3.85
N ASP A 150 12.63 11.67 -3.14
CA ASP A 150 13.40 12.77 -3.71
C ASP A 150 14.79 12.24 -4.16
N PRO A 151 15.25 12.55 -5.40
CA PRO A 151 16.56 12.10 -5.88
C PRO A 151 17.75 12.49 -4.97
N ALA A 152 17.57 13.50 -4.10
CA ALA A 152 18.56 13.86 -3.08
C ALA A 152 18.89 12.70 -2.10
N TYR A 153 18.02 11.70 -1.97
CA TYR A 153 18.25 10.51 -1.14
C TYR A 153 18.98 9.38 -1.87
N GLY A 154 19.37 9.58 -3.13
CA GLY A 154 20.06 8.59 -3.95
C GLY A 154 19.13 7.55 -4.59
N THR A 155 19.73 6.54 -5.20
CA THR A 155 18.98 5.45 -5.85
C THR A 155 18.38 4.52 -4.80
N ILE A 156 17.08 4.28 -4.91
CA ILE A 156 16.35 3.35 -4.06
C ILE A 156 15.91 2.15 -4.90
N GLU A 157 16.19 0.94 -4.41
CA GLU A 157 15.75 -0.30 -5.05
C GLU A 157 14.23 -0.53 -4.84
N ASP A 158 13.61 -1.20 -5.81
CA ASP A 158 12.18 -1.52 -5.83
C ASP A 158 11.27 -0.28 -5.68
N GLU A 159 11.69 0.84 -6.27
CA GLU A 159 11.02 2.13 -6.13
C GLU A 159 9.67 2.16 -6.86
N VAL A 160 8.63 2.62 -6.16
CA VAL A 160 7.28 2.72 -6.71
C VAL A 160 7.19 4.02 -7.51
N GLN A 161 6.81 3.90 -8.79
CA GLN A 161 6.76 5.04 -9.71
C GLN A 161 5.61 6.03 -9.43
N GLY A 162 4.80 5.74 -8.40
CA GLY A 162 3.63 6.51 -8.02
C GLY A 162 2.36 5.65 -8.01
N GLY A 163 1.32 6.19 -7.39
CA GLY A 163 -0.04 5.66 -7.49
C GLY A 163 -0.63 5.26 -6.14
N ALA A 164 -1.85 4.75 -6.20
CA ALA A 164 -2.58 4.30 -5.03
C ALA A 164 -3.45 3.09 -5.35
N VAL A 165 -3.70 2.25 -4.35
CA VAL A 165 -4.66 1.15 -4.38
C VAL A 165 -5.42 1.11 -3.06
N ALA A 166 -6.72 0.88 -3.13
CA ALA A 166 -7.57 0.64 -1.97
C ALA A 166 -8.27 -0.71 -2.10
N ILE A 167 -8.40 -1.43 -0.99
CA ILE A 167 -9.07 -2.74 -0.91
C ILE A 167 -9.96 -2.73 0.33
N LEU A 168 -11.25 -2.97 0.12
CA LEU A 168 -12.25 -3.08 1.18
C LEU A 168 -12.45 -4.54 1.54
N LEU A 169 -12.14 -4.88 2.78
CA LEU A 169 -12.39 -6.19 3.37
C LEU A 169 -13.77 -6.20 4.02
N ASN A 170 -14.69 -6.98 3.47
CA ASN A 170 -16.02 -7.20 4.03
C ASN A 170 -16.56 -8.55 3.56
N GLY A 171 -16.85 -9.45 4.50
CA GLY A 171 -17.34 -10.79 4.22
C GLY A 171 -18.77 -10.84 3.68
N GLU A 172 -19.63 -9.90 4.07
CA GLU A 172 -21.06 -9.89 3.66
C GLU A 172 -21.25 -9.47 2.20
N ALA A 173 -20.33 -8.64 1.70
CA ALA A 173 -20.36 -8.08 0.35
C ALA A 173 -19.18 -8.55 -0.53
N ALA A 174 -18.53 -9.65 -0.15
CA ALA A 174 -17.34 -10.14 -0.84
C ALA A 174 -17.63 -10.46 -2.32
N ALA A 175 -16.85 -9.83 -3.22
CA ALA A 175 -16.85 -10.15 -4.65
C ALA A 175 -15.84 -11.27 -4.97
N GLY A 176 -14.89 -11.50 -4.09
CA GLY A 176 -13.91 -12.57 -4.20
C GLY A 176 -13.00 -12.64 -2.97
N GLN A 177 -12.01 -13.51 -3.05
CA GLN A 177 -11.03 -13.73 -1.99
C GLN A 177 -9.61 -13.54 -2.53
N LEU A 178 -8.82 -12.77 -1.80
CA LEU A 178 -7.38 -12.65 -2.04
C LEU A 178 -6.65 -13.54 -1.02
N ALA A 179 -5.98 -14.57 -1.51
CA ALA A 179 -5.11 -15.43 -0.71
C ALA A 179 -3.66 -15.00 -0.87
N CYS A 180 -2.91 -15.01 0.23
CA CYS A 180 -1.49 -14.70 0.26
C CYS A 180 -0.70 -15.76 1.03
N THR A 181 0.50 -16.06 0.54
CA THR A 181 1.50 -16.83 1.27
C THR A 181 2.84 -16.07 1.24
N LEU A 182 3.44 -15.89 2.40
CA LEU A 182 4.75 -15.27 2.60
C LEU A 182 5.76 -16.34 3.03
N SER A 183 6.84 -16.44 2.26
CA SER A 183 7.96 -17.36 2.50
C SER A 183 9.30 -16.61 2.53
N GLY A 184 10.29 -17.16 3.22
CA GLY A 184 11.65 -16.60 3.32
C GLY A 184 11.81 -15.38 4.23
N ALA A 185 10.72 -14.90 4.86
CA ALA A 185 10.76 -13.78 5.80
C ALA A 185 11.63 -14.12 7.03
N GLY A 186 12.85 -13.56 7.10
CA GLY A 186 13.74 -13.66 8.26
C GLY A 186 15.07 -14.41 8.05
N GLU A 187 15.40 -14.86 6.84
CA GLU A 187 16.66 -15.60 6.60
C GLU A 187 17.91 -14.72 6.47
N ARG A 188 17.79 -13.39 6.48
CA ARG A 188 18.91 -12.43 6.32
C ARG A 188 19.44 -11.76 7.59
N ALA A 189 19.00 -12.16 8.78
CA ALA A 189 19.53 -11.57 10.02
C ALA A 189 20.88 -12.16 10.50
N ALA A 190 21.45 -13.14 9.80
CA ALA A 190 22.74 -13.72 10.16
C ALA A 190 23.55 -14.11 8.90
N GLY A 191 24.43 -13.23 8.45
CA GLY A 191 25.47 -13.59 7.47
C GLY A 191 25.76 -12.50 6.44
N GLU A 192 26.56 -11.51 6.82
CA GLU A 192 27.42 -10.86 5.84
C GLU A 192 28.52 -11.84 5.39
N ALA A 193 28.79 -11.80 4.08
CA ALA A 193 29.84 -12.50 3.34
C ALA A 193 29.69 -14.03 3.18
N ALA A 194 29.05 -14.45 2.09
CA ALA A 194 29.42 -15.70 1.41
C ALA A 194 29.20 -15.56 -0.10
N GLU A 195 30.24 -15.89 -0.85
CA GLU A 195 30.38 -15.82 -2.30
C GLU A 195 29.28 -16.60 -3.04
N THR A 196 28.83 -16.02 -4.15
CA THR A 196 27.86 -16.62 -5.06
C THR A 196 28.47 -17.83 -5.77
N VAL A 197 28.18 -19.04 -5.29
CA VAL A 197 28.36 -20.27 -6.07
C VAL A 197 27.04 -20.60 -6.75
N GLN A 198 26.96 -20.33 -8.05
CA GLN A 198 25.87 -20.80 -8.91
C GLN A 198 25.94 -22.32 -9.04
N LEU A 199 25.06 -23.01 -8.30
CA LEU A 199 24.69 -24.39 -8.59
C LEU A 199 23.42 -24.36 -9.44
N ALA A 200 23.60 -24.68 -10.72
CA ALA A 200 22.50 -24.89 -11.66
C ALA A 200 21.61 -26.03 -11.16
N ASN A 201 20.31 -25.77 -11.03
CA ASN A 201 19.31 -26.81 -10.83
C ASN A 201 18.52 -26.97 -12.15
N PRO A 202 18.28 -28.19 -12.65
CA PRO A 202 17.67 -28.40 -13.94
C PRO A 202 16.13 -28.37 -13.84
N ALA A 203 15.53 -27.68 -14.82
CA ALA A 203 14.19 -27.83 -15.36
C ALA A 203 13.02 -28.18 -14.40
N SER A 204 12.21 -27.16 -14.10
CA SER A 204 10.76 -27.32 -14.04
C SER A 204 10.13 -26.43 -15.11
N GLU A 205 9.41 -27.05 -16.04
CA GLU A 205 8.56 -26.39 -17.03
C GLU A 205 7.39 -25.69 -16.30
N ALA A 206 7.61 -24.44 -15.88
CA ALA A 206 6.56 -23.50 -15.54
C ALA A 206 6.69 -22.33 -16.52
N GLY A 207 5.61 -22.01 -17.22
CA GLY A 207 5.59 -20.90 -18.19
C GLY A 207 6.17 -19.64 -17.56
N ALA A 208 6.94 -18.87 -18.34
CA ALA A 208 7.68 -17.69 -17.88
C ALA A 208 6.87 -16.89 -16.85
N GLU A 209 7.23 -17.01 -15.57
CA GLU A 209 6.59 -16.25 -14.50
C GLU A 209 6.88 -14.77 -14.76
N GLU A 210 5.82 -13.99 -14.97
CA GLU A 210 5.91 -12.56 -15.21
C GLU A 210 6.51 -11.90 -13.96
N SER A 211 7.64 -11.21 -14.12
CA SER A 211 8.32 -10.54 -13.01
C SER A 211 7.82 -9.10 -12.86
N PHE A 212 7.57 -8.70 -11.62
CA PHE A 212 7.07 -7.37 -11.29
C PHE A 212 8.10 -6.61 -10.47
N ALA A 213 8.32 -5.33 -10.81
CA ALA A 213 9.29 -4.50 -10.10
C ALA A 213 8.82 -4.14 -8.67
N THR A 214 7.51 -4.10 -8.42
CA THR A 214 6.96 -3.71 -7.13
C THR A 214 5.80 -4.61 -6.69
N GLN A 215 5.56 -4.66 -5.38
CA GLN A 215 4.41 -5.33 -4.81
C GLN A 215 3.08 -4.82 -5.37
N SER A 216 2.96 -3.51 -5.57
CA SER A 216 1.71 -2.90 -6.08
C SER A 216 1.39 -3.33 -7.52
N GLN A 217 2.39 -3.48 -8.38
CA GLN A 217 2.21 -3.93 -9.76
C GLN A 217 1.78 -5.40 -9.84
N ALA A 218 2.46 -6.29 -9.09
CA ALA A 218 2.06 -7.68 -8.96
C ALA A 218 0.64 -7.79 -8.36
N LEU A 219 0.40 -7.02 -7.29
CA LEU A 219 -0.90 -6.61 -6.73
C LEU A 219 -2.01 -6.52 -7.77
N LEU A 220 -1.94 -5.42 -8.51
CA LEU A 220 -2.95 -5.02 -9.47
C LEU A 220 -3.08 -6.03 -10.61
N HIS A 221 -1.98 -6.59 -11.11
CA HIS A 221 -2.04 -7.64 -12.13
C HIS A 221 -2.85 -8.86 -11.66
N CYS A 222 -2.67 -9.29 -10.41
CA CYS A 222 -3.43 -10.41 -9.84
C CYS A 222 -4.93 -10.11 -9.77
N LEU A 223 -5.29 -8.91 -9.30
CA LEU A 223 -6.67 -8.47 -9.18
C LEU A 223 -7.36 -8.25 -10.54
N GLU A 224 -6.62 -7.77 -11.54
CA GLU A 224 -7.15 -7.46 -12.87
C GLU A 224 -7.29 -8.70 -13.76
N THR A 225 -6.37 -9.67 -13.65
CA THR A 225 -6.30 -10.82 -14.56
C THR A 225 -6.77 -12.13 -13.92
N GLY A 226 -6.91 -12.16 -12.59
CA GLY A 226 -7.16 -13.39 -11.82
C GLY A 226 -6.00 -14.38 -11.83
N LYS A 227 -4.86 -14.06 -12.47
CA LYS A 227 -3.70 -14.95 -12.52
C LYS A 227 -2.95 -14.94 -11.19
N PRO A 228 -2.43 -16.09 -10.73
CA PRO A 228 -1.53 -16.12 -9.59
C PRO A 228 -0.26 -15.35 -9.93
N VAL A 229 0.25 -14.57 -8.97
CA VAL A 229 1.47 -13.78 -9.12
C VAL A 229 2.43 -14.05 -7.97
N VAL A 230 3.71 -13.80 -8.23
CA VAL A 230 4.77 -13.86 -7.23
C VAL A 230 5.56 -12.56 -7.30
N TRP A 231 5.80 -11.94 -6.14
CA TRP A 231 6.77 -10.86 -6.01
C TRP A 231 7.90 -11.28 -5.06
N GLN A 232 9.13 -11.11 -5.51
CA GLN A 232 10.34 -11.41 -4.74
C GLN A 232 11.12 -10.11 -4.54
N GLY A 233 11.36 -9.74 -3.29
CA GLY A 233 12.07 -8.51 -2.96
C GLY A 233 12.30 -8.38 -1.46
N ALA A 234 13.28 -7.56 -1.07
CA ALA A 234 13.68 -7.37 0.33
C ALA A 234 13.97 -8.68 1.12
N GLY A 235 14.37 -9.75 0.44
CA GLY A 235 14.64 -11.06 1.05
C GLY A 235 13.40 -11.86 1.43
N ALA A 236 12.24 -11.59 0.82
CA ALA A 236 11.01 -12.34 1.02
C ALA A 236 10.30 -12.63 -0.31
N THR A 237 9.53 -13.70 -0.34
CA THR A 237 8.69 -14.09 -1.48
C THR A 237 7.22 -14.02 -1.08
N TRP A 238 6.46 -13.24 -1.84
CA TRP A 238 5.03 -13.04 -1.65
C TRP A 238 4.28 -13.68 -2.82
N HIS A 239 3.43 -14.65 -2.51
CA HIS A 239 2.55 -15.29 -3.48
C HIS A 239 1.14 -14.75 -3.30
N TRP A 240 0.50 -14.27 -4.36
CA TRP A 240 -0.90 -13.82 -4.34
C TRP A 240 -1.75 -14.61 -5.33
N ARG A 241 -2.98 -14.93 -4.89
CA ARG A 241 -3.99 -15.58 -5.72
C ARG A 241 -5.34 -14.92 -5.50
N TRP A 242 -5.99 -14.55 -6.59
CA TRP A 242 -7.34 -14.05 -6.59
C TRP A 242 -8.32 -15.17 -6.93
N HIS A 243 -9.41 -15.27 -6.16
CA HIS A 243 -10.50 -16.20 -6.39
C HIS A 243 -11.81 -15.41 -6.47
N GLU A 244 -12.41 -15.34 -7.66
CA GLU A 244 -13.74 -14.74 -7.80
C GLU A 244 -14.79 -15.57 -7.07
N GLN A 245 -15.77 -14.91 -6.46
CA GLN A 245 -16.91 -15.58 -5.88
C GLN A 245 -17.86 -16.00 -7.01
N ALA A 246 -18.20 -17.30 -7.07
CA ALA A 246 -19.15 -17.79 -8.06
C ALA A 246 -20.51 -17.10 -7.86
N ALA A 247 -21.03 -16.52 -8.96
CA ALA A 247 -22.32 -15.85 -9.01
C ALA A 247 -23.51 -16.80 -8.78
#